data_AF-A0A0G2BPD9-F1
#
_entry.id   AF-A0A0G2BPD9-F1
#
_cell.length_a   1.000
_cell.length_b   1.000
_cell.length_c   1.000
_cell.angle_alpha   90.00
_cell.angle_beta   90.00
_cell.angle_gamma   90.00
#
_symmetry.space_group_name_H-M   'P 1'
#
loop_
_entity.id
_entity.type
_entity.pdbx_description
1 polymer ?
#
loop_
_entity_poly.entity_id
_entity_poly.type
_entity_poly.pdbx_seq_one_letter_code
_entity_poly.pdbx_strand_id
1 'polypeptide(L)'
;MRFIVNEDVPCWYEISWCGEAESPPALILRVHRDFLRKEAPPPPTSPVITGLQKDLGLGEYRASPEGDVFGFAPAAFLPRPEKDGFAEFLVPMPAIERPTGRRCPDCRGTGTDRMCGGACLRCMGKKKERKLSWDVSDATVAGLAVFFAWTGYAEADTSARFPQLMEIHSGARGGSHPLGGYYGAAFMRWLARFPQYTEFPEAVEAMWRSYGYMFDEQKEDRWGFKAQLLHPNYLVLDCPGDACGVHQSHHGERPDRGSEFTCHNLDSAAQQLTLLSGLAVLHDLARKDGAR
;
A
#
# COMPACT_ATOMS: atom_id res chain seq x y z
N MET A 1 -19.24 18.22 -7.47
CA MET A 1 -18.41 17.01 -7.48
C MET A 1 -17.58 16.88 -8.74
N ARG A 2 -16.33 17.37 -8.66
CA ARG A 2 -15.31 17.06 -9.66
C ARG A 2 -14.79 15.66 -9.37
N PHE A 3 -14.66 14.83 -10.40
CA PHE A 3 -14.12 13.49 -10.28
C PHE A 3 -12.80 13.44 -11.02
N ILE A 4 -11.74 12.92 -10.39
CA ILE A 4 -10.42 12.76 -11.01
C ILE A 4 -10.48 11.93 -12.29
N VAL A 5 -11.56 11.17 -12.46
CA VAL A 5 -11.87 10.36 -13.64
C VAL A 5 -12.14 11.21 -14.89
N ASN A 6 -12.71 12.40 -14.76
CA ASN A 6 -13.12 13.21 -15.92
C ASN A 6 -12.32 14.51 -16.06
N GLU A 7 -11.66 14.97 -14.99
CA GLU A 7 -11.05 16.29 -14.91
C GLU A 7 -9.72 16.25 -14.15
N ASP A 8 -8.84 17.19 -14.46
CA ASP A 8 -7.59 17.40 -13.75
C ASP A 8 -7.83 18.21 -12.48
N VAL A 9 -8.21 17.50 -11.41
CA VAL A 9 -8.43 18.09 -10.09
C VAL A 9 -7.07 18.32 -9.41
N PRO A 10 -6.81 19.50 -8.80
CA PRO A 10 -5.58 19.75 -8.05
C PRO A 10 -5.31 18.67 -7.00
N CYS A 11 -4.06 18.23 -6.88
CA CYS A 11 -3.66 17.19 -5.94
C CYS A 11 -3.92 17.60 -4.47
N TRP A 12 -4.54 16.72 -3.68
CA TRP A 12 -4.74 16.92 -2.24
C TRP A 12 -4.01 15.89 -1.37
N TYR A 13 -3.64 14.74 -1.92
CA TYR A 13 -2.68 13.83 -1.28
C TYR A 13 -1.86 13.05 -2.30
N GLU A 14 -0.70 12.56 -1.87
CA GLU A 14 0.14 11.67 -2.67
C GLU A 14 0.48 10.41 -1.86
N ILE A 15 0.79 9.34 -2.58
CA ILE A 15 1.41 8.14 -2.04
C ILE A 15 2.75 7.93 -2.74
N SER A 16 3.78 7.60 -1.98
CA SER A 16 5.14 7.38 -2.48
C SER A 16 5.83 6.23 -1.76
N TRP A 17 6.90 5.73 -2.35
CA TRP A 17 7.68 4.61 -1.81
C TRP A 17 9.07 5.05 -1.36
N CYS A 18 9.49 4.57 -0.19
CA CYS A 18 10.85 4.76 0.32
C CYS A 18 11.43 3.42 0.78
N GLY A 19 12.02 2.68 -0.17
CA GLY A 19 12.54 1.33 0.09
C GLY A 19 14.06 1.18 0.12
N GLU A 20 14.83 2.18 -0.33
CA GLU A 20 16.31 2.14 -0.36
C GLU A 20 16.98 2.98 0.71
N ALA A 21 16.36 4.10 1.09
CA ALA A 21 16.92 5.05 2.05
C ALA A 21 16.54 4.72 3.51
N GLU A 22 15.63 3.76 3.73
CA GLU A 22 15.04 3.49 5.05
C GLU A 22 15.04 1.99 5.35
N SER A 23 15.32 1.66 6.61
CA SER A 23 15.16 0.31 7.16
C SER A 23 14.34 0.42 8.45
N PRO A 24 13.05 0.06 8.43
CA PRO A 24 12.35 -0.72 7.40
C PRO A 24 11.98 0.07 6.13
N PRO A 25 11.72 -0.61 4.99
CA PRO A 25 11.03 -0.01 3.85
C PRO A 25 9.71 0.61 4.30
N ALA A 26 9.25 1.66 3.63
CA ALA A 26 8.07 2.39 4.05
C ALA A 26 7.28 3.01 2.90
N LEU A 27 5.98 3.16 3.09
CA LEU A 27 5.17 4.09 2.31
C LEU A 27 5.35 5.50 2.88
N ILE A 28 5.21 6.51 2.02
CA ILE A 28 5.08 7.91 2.43
C ILE A 28 3.72 8.38 1.94
N LEU A 29 2.90 8.88 2.86
CA LEU A 29 1.65 9.56 2.56
C LEU A 29 1.90 11.06 2.70
N ARG A 30 1.53 11.83 1.68
CA ARG A 30 1.63 13.29 1.72
C ARG A 30 0.25 13.88 1.67
N VAL A 31 -0.05 14.85 2.52
CA VAL A 31 -1.33 15.55 2.52
C VAL A 31 -1.09 17.04 2.33
N HIS A 32 -1.73 17.63 1.32
CA HIS A 32 -1.55 19.03 0.99
C HIS A 32 -2.07 19.91 2.15
N ARG A 33 -1.34 20.96 2.53
CA ARG A 33 -1.75 21.81 3.67
C ARG A 33 -3.12 22.46 3.51
N ASP A 34 -3.47 22.86 2.28
CA ASP A 34 -4.81 23.40 2.01
C ASP A 34 -5.94 22.40 2.31
N PHE A 35 -5.69 21.09 2.15
CA PHE A 35 -6.64 20.06 2.53
C PHE A 35 -6.76 19.99 4.06
N LEU A 36 -5.62 19.88 4.78
CA LEU A 36 -5.62 19.82 6.25
C LEU A 36 -6.27 21.04 6.93
N ARG A 37 -6.20 22.21 6.30
CA ARG A 37 -6.85 23.44 6.80
C ARG A 37 -8.36 23.41 6.65
N LYS A 38 -8.89 22.66 5.69
CA LYS A 38 -10.32 22.59 5.37
C LYS A 38 -10.99 21.39 6.03
N GLU A 39 -10.31 20.25 6.01
CA GLU A 39 -10.82 18.96 6.44
C GLU A 39 -10.03 18.44 7.63
N ALA A 40 -10.65 18.42 8.80
CA ALA A 40 -10.06 17.83 9.99
C ALA A 40 -10.05 16.29 9.88
N PRO A 41 -9.03 15.60 10.43
CA PRO A 41 -9.04 14.15 10.47
C PRO A 41 -10.20 13.61 11.31
N PRO A 42 -10.71 12.41 11.01
CA PRO A 42 -11.85 11.85 11.72
C PRO A 42 -11.52 11.66 13.21
N PRO A 43 -12.44 12.03 14.12
CA PRO A 43 -12.21 11.92 15.56
C PRO A 43 -12.24 10.45 16.02
N PRO A 44 -11.57 10.09 17.13
CA PRO A 44 -11.55 8.72 17.66
C PRO A 44 -12.94 8.12 17.93
N THR A 45 -13.96 8.95 18.12
CA THR A 45 -15.36 8.55 18.35
C THR A 45 -16.12 8.20 17.08
N SER A 46 -15.51 8.32 15.89
CA SER A 46 -16.15 7.97 14.62
C SER A 46 -16.59 6.49 14.60
N PRO A 47 -17.78 6.17 14.07
CA PRO A 47 -18.24 4.78 13.93
C PRO A 47 -17.27 3.88 13.15
N VAL A 48 -16.58 4.43 12.14
CA VAL A 48 -15.58 3.68 11.35
C VAL A 48 -14.40 3.27 12.22
N ILE A 49 -13.87 4.21 13.01
CA ILE A 49 -12.71 3.98 13.89
C ILE A 49 -13.07 2.99 14.99
N THR A 50 -14.17 3.22 15.70
CA THR A 50 -14.62 2.33 16.79
C THR A 50 -14.98 0.93 16.29
N GLY A 51 -15.55 0.82 15.08
CA GLY A 51 -15.80 -0.46 14.41
C GLY A 51 -14.51 -1.23 14.14
N LEU A 52 -13.50 -0.58 13.54
CA LEU A 52 -12.19 -1.19 13.28
C LEU A 52 -11.48 -1.63 14.57
N GLN A 53 -11.51 -0.81 15.63
CA GLN A 53 -10.92 -1.18 16.92
C GLN A 53 -11.54 -2.45 17.49
N LYS A 54 -12.87 -2.57 17.39
CA LYS A 54 -13.59 -3.73 17.88
C LYS A 54 -13.33 -4.97 17.02
N ASP A 55 -13.39 -4.83 15.70
CA ASP A 55 -13.32 -5.96 14.77
C ASP A 55 -11.91 -6.57 14.70
N LEU A 56 -10.87 -5.75 14.82
CA LEU A 56 -9.47 -6.16 14.72
C LEU A 56 -8.72 -6.15 16.06
N GLY A 57 -9.38 -5.77 17.17
CA GLY A 57 -8.75 -5.68 18.49
C GLY A 57 -7.65 -4.62 18.57
N LEU A 58 -7.78 -3.52 17.85
CA LEU A 58 -6.74 -2.48 17.73
C LEU A 58 -6.62 -1.64 19.01
N GLY A 59 -5.44 -1.05 19.19
CA GLY A 59 -5.18 -0.10 20.26
C GLY A 59 -5.82 1.27 20.02
N GLU A 60 -5.34 2.27 20.76
CA GLU A 60 -5.82 3.65 20.66
C GLU A 60 -5.59 4.23 19.26
N TYR A 61 -6.61 4.90 18.71
CA TYR A 61 -6.48 5.72 17.51
C TYR A 61 -6.11 7.15 17.88
N ARG A 62 -5.15 7.73 17.16
CA ARG A 62 -4.75 9.13 17.31
C ARG A 62 -4.70 9.80 15.95
N ALA A 63 -5.23 11.02 15.87
CA ALA A 63 -5.06 11.89 14.72
C ALA A 63 -4.95 13.35 15.18
N SER A 64 -3.87 14.01 14.78
CA SER A 64 -3.65 15.44 15.02
C SER A 64 -3.98 16.24 13.75
N PRO A 65 -4.76 17.33 13.85
CA PRO A 65 -4.99 18.25 12.74
C PRO A 65 -3.70 18.86 12.15
N GLU A 66 -2.66 18.98 12.98
CA GLU A 66 -1.35 19.51 12.62
C GLU A 66 -0.51 18.51 11.80
N GLY A 67 -0.89 17.23 11.85
CA GLY A 67 -0.22 16.13 11.17
C GLY A 67 0.88 15.45 12.00
N ASP A 68 0.85 15.62 13.32
CA ASP A 68 1.91 15.09 14.20
C ASP A 68 1.74 13.60 14.54
N VAL A 69 0.54 13.07 14.38
CA VAL A 69 0.23 11.65 14.58
C VAL A 69 -1.01 11.29 13.78
N PHE A 70 -1.02 10.10 13.19
CA PHE A 70 -2.19 9.55 12.52
C PHE A 70 -2.20 8.01 12.61
N GLY A 71 -3.33 7.39 12.93
CA GLY A 71 -3.50 5.93 12.88
C GLY A 71 -3.61 5.25 14.24
N PHE A 72 -3.52 3.92 14.24
CA PHE A 72 -3.76 3.07 15.41
C PHE A 72 -2.47 2.61 16.07
N ALA A 73 -2.43 2.54 17.39
CA ALA A 73 -1.39 1.81 18.10
C ALA A 73 -1.48 0.30 17.79
N PRO A 74 -0.34 -0.41 17.60
CA PRO A 74 1.04 0.06 17.77
C PRO A 74 1.67 0.70 16.50
N ALA A 75 0.93 0.85 15.41
CA ALA A 75 1.45 1.21 14.09
C ALA A 75 1.04 2.63 13.63
N ALA A 76 1.05 3.61 14.55
CA ALA A 76 0.77 4.99 14.20
C ALA A 76 1.81 5.50 13.19
N PHE A 77 1.34 6.29 12.22
CA PHE A 77 2.17 6.85 11.17
C PHE A 77 3.10 7.90 11.76
N LEU A 78 4.36 7.86 11.33
CA LEU A 78 5.41 8.70 11.88
C LEU A 78 5.47 10.02 11.09
N PRO A 79 5.31 11.19 11.74
CA PRO A 79 5.37 12.46 11.03
C PRO A 79 6.79 12.70 10.48
N ARG A 80 6.87 13.37 9.34
CA ARG A 80 8.11 13.90 8.77
C ARG A 80 8.03 15.41 8.60
N PRO A 81 9.19 16.10 8.54
CA PRO A 81 9.22 17.52 8.24
C PRO A 81 8.44 17.81 6.96
N GLU A 82 7.69 18.90 6.98
CA GLU A 82 6.96 19.38 5.82
C GLU A 82 7.89 19.59 4.63
N LYS A 83 7.40 19.22 3.46
CA LYS A 83 8.12 19.38 2.20
C LYS A 83 7.15 19.85 1.13
N ASP A 84 7.54 20.90 0.40
CA ASP A 84 6.82 21.41 -0.77
C ASP A 84 5.32 21.70 -0.53
N GLY A 85 4.93 22.08 0.69
CA GLY A 85 3.55 22.38 1.07
C GLY A 85 2.70 21.17 1.49
N PHE A 86 3.34 20.02 1.73
CA PHE A 86 2.70 18.79 2.17
C PHE A 86 3.16 18.38 3.57
N ALA A 87 2.20 18.03 4.42
CA ALA A 87 2.49 17.24 5.62
C ALA A 87 2.81 15.81 5.19
N GLU A 88 3.90 15.25 5.70
CA GLU A 88 4.35 13.91 5.33
C GLU A 88 4.19 12.94 6.50
N PHE A 89 3.66 11.76 6.21
CA PHE A 89 3.56 10.63 7.12
C PHE A 89 4.32 9.44 6.56
N LEU A 90 5.27 8.93 7.34
CA LEU A 90 5.95 7.68 7.05
C LEU A 90 5.14 6.53 7.64
N VAL A 91 4.91 5.50 6.82
CA VAL A 91 4.25 4.26 7.21
C VAL A 91 5.24 3.10 7.03
N PRO A 92 6.00 2.77 8.08
CA PRO A 92 6.92 1.64 8.07
C PRO A 92 6.21 0.34 7.69
N MET A 93 6.82 -0.46 6.81
CA MET A 93 6.35 -1.82 6.56
C MET A 93 6.41 -2.62 7.87
N PRO A 94 5.34 -3.36 8.23
CA PRO A 94 5.30 -4.14 9.45
C PRO A 94 6.18 -5.39 9.33
N ALA A 95 6.61 -5.91 10.47
CA ALA A 95 7.23 -7.23 10.56
C ALA A 95 6.15 -8.26 10.91
N ILE A 96 5.81 -9.15 9.98
CA ILE A 96 4.77 -10.18 10.21
C ILE A 96 5.40 -11.47 10.73
N GLU A 97 6.48 -11.91 10.09
CA GLU A 97 7.19 -13.11 10.51
C GLU A 97 8.61 -12.78 10.96
N ARG A 98 9.00 -13.23 12.16
CA ARG A 98 10.37 -13.05 12.66
C ARG A 98 10.90 -14.30 13.36
N PRO A 99 12.21 -14.56 13.29
CA PRO A 99 12.83 -15.66 14.00
C PRO A 99 12.80 -15.43 15.52
N THR A 100 12.46 -16.46 16.30
CA THR A 100 12.42 -16.38 17.77
C THR A 100 13.80 -16.52 18.43
N GLY A 101 14.85 -16.72 17.62
CA GLY A 101 16.20 -17.06 18.08
C GLY A 101 16.37 -18.52 18.52
N ARG A 102 15.28 -19.23 18.82
CA ARG A 102 15.29 -20.64 19.19
C ARG A 102 15.51 -21.52 17.96
N ARG A 103 16.10 -22.70 18.15
CA ARG A 103 16.23 -23.70 17.09
C ARG A 103 14.84 -24.19 16.68
N CYS A 104 14.65 -24.44 15.39
CA CYS A 104 13.43 -25.04 14.88
C CYS A 104 13.19 -26.39 15.59
N PRO A 105 12.01 -26.63 16.18
CA PRO A 105 11.75 -27.84 16.97
C PRO A 105 11.79 -29.13 16.13
N ASP A 106 11.42 -29.06 14.85
CA ASP A 106 11.33 -30.24 13.98
C ASP A 106 12.71 -30.68 13.49
N CYS A 107 13.46 -29.77 12.88
CA CYS A 107 14.79 -30.07 12.35
C CYS A 107 15.92 -29.92 13.40
N ARG A 108 15.59 -29.44 14.60
CA ARG A 108 16.54 -29.14 15.70
C ARG A 108 17.72 -28.24 15.28
N GLY A 109 17.50 -27.36 14.31
CA GLY A 109 18.50 -26.43 13.79
C GLY A 109 19.32 -26.93 12.60
N THR A 110 19.03 -28.13 12.07
CA THR A 110 19.72 -28.64 10.87
C THR A 110 19.28 -27.90 9.60
N GLY A 111 18.00 -27.50 9.53
CA GLY A 111 17.38 -26.91 8.33
C GLY A 111 16.89 -27.95 7.32
N THR A 112 17.03 -29.23 7.63
CA THR A 112 16.70 -30.32 6.70
C THR A 112 15.56 -31.15 7.29
N ASP A 113 14.62 -31.54 6.44
CA ASP A 113 13.56 -32.48 6.77
C ASP A 113 14.15 -33.89 6.92
N ARG A 114 13.80 -34.59 8.00
CA ARG A 114 14.35 -35.92 8.30
C ARG A 114 13.75 -37.03 7.43
N MET A 115 12.56 -36.84 6.88
CA MET A 115 11.82 -37.84 6.13
C MET A 115 12.11 -37.73 4.63
N CYS A 116 12.12 -36.53 4.07
CA CYS A 116 12.33 -36.32 2.63
C CYS A 116 13.72 -35.80 2.25
N GLY A 117 14.58 -35.43 3.21
CA GLY A 117 15.94 -34.93 2.96
C GLY A 117 16.00 -33.51 2.34
N GLY A 118 14.85 -32.89 2.07
CA GLY A 118 14.72 -31.53 1.56
C GLY A 118 14.82 -30.46 2.66
N ALA A 119 14.53 -29.21 2.33
CA ALA A 119 14.40 -28.15 3.33
C ALA A 119 13.30 -28.50 4.35
N CYS A 120 13.59 -28.31 5.64
CA CYS A 120 12.60 -28.55 6.70
C CYS A 120 11.36 -27.70 6.45
N LEU A 121 10.18 -28.33 6.29
CA LEU A 121 8.93 -27.63 5.97
C LEU A 121 8.51 -26.62 7.04
N ARG A 122 8.85 -26.86 8.31
CA ARG A 122 8.47 -25.97 9.41
C ARG A 122 9.27 -24.68 9.46
N CYS A 123 10.56 -24.71 9.12
CA CYS A 123 11.40 -23.50 9.11
C CYS A 123 11.82 -23.08 7.71
N MET A 124 11.32 -23.75 6.68
CA MET A 124 11.70 -23.58 5.27
C MET A 124 13.22 -23.52 5.08
N GLY A 125 13.94 -24.40 5.80
CA GLY A 125 15.41 -24.44 5.79
C GLY A 125 16.15 -23.38 6.61
N LYS A 126 15.45 -22.44 7.25
CA LYS A 126 16.05 -21.30 8.00
C LYS A 126 16.58 -21.66 9.40
N LYS A 127 16.47 -22.93 9.82
CA LYS A 127 17.05 -23.51 11.06
C LYS A 127 16.48 -22.97 12.40
N LYS A 128 15.84 -21.81 12.41
CA LYS A 128 15.24 -21.20 13.60
C LYS A 128 13.71 -21.38 13.62
N GLU A 129 13.14 -21.39 14.81
CA GLU A 129 11.70 -21.23 15.00
C GLU A 129 11.31 -19.79 14.62
N ARG A 130 10.11 -19.63 14.05
CA ARG A 130 9.59 -18.37 13.56
C ARG A 130 8.22 -18.12 14.19
N LYS A 131 7.93 -16.86 14.50
CA LYS A 131 6.65 -16.43 15.07
C LYS A 131 5.97 -15.48 14.10
N LEU A 132 4.70 -15.72 13.84
CA LEU A 132 3.81 -14.84 13.11
C LEU A 132 3.10 -13.89 14.08
N SER A 133 3.00 -12.62 13.72
CA SER A 133 2.30 -11.57 14.46
C SER A 133 1.65 -10.61 13.46
N TRP A 134 0.32 -10.49 13.52
CA TRP A 134 -0.45 -9.66 12.59
C TRP A 134 -0.86 -8.31 13.19
N ASP A 135 -0.73 -8.14 14.51
CA ASP A 135 -1.18 -6.94 15.24
C ASP A 135 -0.68 -5.62 14.65
N VAL A 136 0.60 -5.54 14.27
CA VAL A 136 1.18 -4.33 13.67
C VAL A 136 0.66 -4.13 12.26
N SER A 137 0.59 -5.19 11.44
CA SER A 137 0.09 -5.09 10.07
C SER A 137 -1.38 -4.71 10.01
N ASP A 138 -2.20 -5.25 10.91
CA ASP A 138 -3.62 -4.98 11.00
C ASP A 138 -3.86 -3.53 11.44
N ALA A 139 -3.09 -3.03 12.42
CA ALA A 139 -3.10 -1.62 12.80
C ALA A 139 -2.66 -0.69 11.66
N THR A 140 -1.66 -1.09 10.86
CA THR A 140 -1.19 -0.33 9.70
C THR A 140 -2.29 -0.22 8.64
N VAL A 141 -2.88 -1.33 8.20
CA VAL A 141 -3.91 -1.32 7.14
C VAL A 141 -5.22 -0.68 7.60
N ALA A 142 -5.58 -0.81 8.88
CA ALA A 142 -6.70 -0.08 9.46
C ALA A 142 -6.45 1.44 9.47
N GLY A 143 -5.22 1.86 9.80
CA GLY A 143 -4.81 3.26 9.70
C GLY A 143 -4.92 3.78 8.27
N LEU A 144 -4.48 2.99 7.29
CA LEU A 144 -4.57 3.32 5.87
C LEU A 144 -6.03 3.41 5.40
N ALA A 145 -6.90 2.49 5.85
CA ALA A 145 -8.32 2.53 5.53
C ALA A 145 -8.99 3.82 6.05
N VAL A 146 -8.67 4.25 7.27
CA VAL A 146 -9.16 5.52 7.81
C VAL A 146 -8.58 6.71 7.04
N PHE A 147 -7.29 6.68 6.70
CA PHE A 147 -6.64 7.73 5.92
C PHE A 147 -7.28 7.91 4.53
N PHE A 148 -7.46 6.82 3.80
CA PHE A 148 -8.04 6.83 2.46
C PHE A 148 -9.53 7.13 2.46
N ALA A 149 -10.27 6.69 3.48
CA ALA A 149 -11.65 7.13 3.67
C ALA A 149 -11.72 8.65 3.93
N TRP A 150 -10.85 9.18 4.80
CA TRP A 150 -10.82 10.61 5.09
C TRP A 150 -10.45 11.47 3.87
N THR A 151 -9.42 11.05 3.13
CA THR A 151 -8.95 11.79 1.95
C THR A 151 -9.78 11.54 0.70
N GLY A 152 -10.55 10.45 0.62
CA GLY A 152 -11.34 10.08 -0.56
C GLY A 152 -12.63 10.90 -0.77
N TYR A 153 -13.17 11.54 0.27
CA TYR A 153 -14.42 12.34 0.15
C TYR A 153 -14.17 13.84 -0.09
N ALA A 154 -12.94 14.22 -0.42
CA ALA A 154 -12.52 15.61 -0.45
C ALA A 154 -12.86 16.32 -1.77
N GLU A 155 -13.77 17.29 -1.75
CA GLU A 155 -13.84 18.33 -2.79
C GLU A 155 -12.79 19.43 -2.50
N ALA A 156 -11.52 19.06 -2.38
CA ALA A 156 -10.49 20.00 -1.99
C ALA A 156 -9.88 20.70 -3.21
N ASP A 157 -10.35 21.90 -3.49
CA ASP A 157 -9.59 22.86 -4.29
C ASP A 157 -8.33 23.25 -3.50
N THR A 158 -7.21 22.59 -3.79
CA THR A 158 -5.89 22.93 -3.24
C THR A 158 -5.14 23.86 -4.18
N SER A 159 -4.09 24.50 -3.68
CA SER A 159 -3.17 25.29 -4.50
C SER A 159 -2.12 24.44 -5.25
N ALA A 160 -2.25 23.11 -5.26
CA ALA A 160 -1.35 22.22 -5.99
C ALA A 160 -1.38 22.52 -7.50
N ARG A 161 -0.20 22.57 -8.12
CA ARG A 161 -0.02 22.90 -9.55
C ARG A 161 -0.07 21.68 -10.47
N PHE A 162 -0.44 20.53 -9.93
CA PHE A 162 -0.44 19.25 -10.60
C PHE A 162 -1.68 18.46 -10.18
N PRO A 163 -2.17 17.56 -11.02
CA PRO A 163 -3.41 16.87 -10.76
C PRO A 163 -3.25 15.75 -9.73
N GLN A 164 -4.35 15.40 -9.07
CA GLN A 164 -4.48 14.16 -8.30
C GLN A 164 -4.38 12.97 -9.27
N LEU A 165 -3.38 12.12 -9.09
CA LEU A 165 -3.11 10.99 -10.00
C LEU A 165 -3.91 9.75 -9.65
N MET A 166 -4.19 9.53 -8.37
CA MET A 166 -4.91 8.35 -7.89
C MET A 166 -5.80 8.72 -6.73
N GLU A 167 -6.97 8.11 -6.67
CA GLU A 167 -7.79 8.02 -5.46
C GLU A 167 -7.77 6.56 -5.02
N ILE A 168 -7.21 6.27 -3.86
CA ILE A 168 -7.13 4.93 -3.30
C ILE A 168 -8.24 4.78 -2.28
N HIS A 169 -8.95 3.67 -2.34
CA HIS A 169 -9.87 3.19 -1.32
C HIS A 169 -9.30 1.89 -0.75
N SER A 170 -9.23 1.78 0.56
CA SER A 170 -8.87 0.52 1.20
C SER A 170 -9.79 0.20 2.37
N GLY A 171 -9.87 -1.08 2.69
CA GLY A 171 -10.58 -1.58 3.86
C GLY A 171 -9.70 -2.54 4.66
N ALA A 172 -10.09 -2.74 5.92
CA ALA A 172 -9.48 -3.70 6.81
C ALA A 172 -10.58 -4.40 7.61
N ARG A 173 -10.65 -5.73 7.51
CA ARG A 173 -11.56 -6.58 8.28
C ARG A 173 -10.88 -7.92 8.52
N GLY A 174 -11.27 -8.63 9.58
CA GLY A 174 -10.76 -9.98 9.85
C GLY A 174 -10.88 -10.89 8.63
N GLY A 175 -9.74 -11.23 8.01
CA GLY A 175 -9.64 -12.08 6.83
C GLY A 175 -9.97 -11.41 5.49
N SER A 176 -10.11 -10.08 5.40
CA SER A 176 -10.38 -9.39 4.14
C SER A 176 -9.81 -7.97 4.13
N HIS A 177 -9.00 -7.66 3.12
CA HIS A 177 -8.20 -6.43 3.01
C HIS A 177 -8.38 -5.77 1.65
N PRO A 178 -9.62 -5.37 1.27
CA PRO A 178 -9.91 -4.88 -0.06
C PRO A 178 -9.12 -3.61 -0.38
N LEU A 179 -8.76 -3.47 -1.66
CA LEU A 179 -8.07 -2.33 -2.24
C LEU A 179 -8.74 -1.97 -3.56
N GLY A 180 -8.94 -0.70 -3.81
CA GLY A 180 -9.54 -0.21 -5.05
C GLY A 180 -9.42 1.29 -5.16
N GLY A 181 -10.23 1.87 -6.03
CA GLY A 181 -10.36 3.30 -6.21
C GLY A 181 -10.28 3.69 -7.67
N TYR A 182 -9.71 4.86 -7.95
CA TYR A 182 -9.68 5.44 -9.29
C TYR A 182 -8.28 5.89 -9.68
N TYR A 183 -7.86 5.54 -10.89
CA TYR A 183 -6.81 6.24 -11.60
C TYR A 183 -7.38 7.53 -12.18
N GLY A 184 -6.72 8.66 -11.93
CA GLY A 184 -7.08 9.95 -12.49
C GLY A 184 -6.79 10.04 -13.99
N ALA A 185 -7.46 10.96 -14.68
CA ALA A 185 -7.29 11.17 -16.13
C ALA A 185 -5.83 11.46 -16.50
N ALA A 186 -5.13 12.28 -15.72
CA ALA A 186 -3.71 12.57 -15.91
C ALA A 186 -2.81 11.33 -15.78
N PHE A 187 -3.12 10.41 -14.85
CA PHE A 187 -2.39 9.15 -14.71
C PHE A 187 -2.67 8.21 -15.88
N MET A 188 -3.92 8.13 -16.34
CA MET A 188 -4.28 7.33 -17.52
C MET A 188 -3.62 7.85 -18.80
N ARG A 189 -3.53 9.19 -18.97
CA ARG A 189 -2.76 9.79 -20.07
C ARG A 189 -1.27 9.49 -19.99
N TRP A 190 -0.71 9.36 -18.78
CA TRP A 190 0.67 8.93 -18.60
C TRP A 190 0.84 7.46 -18.99
N LEU A 191 -0.06 6.56 -18.55
CA LEU A 191 -0.04 5.14 -18.96
C LEU A 191 -0.15 4.97 -20.49
N ALA A 192 -0.92 5.82 -21.16
CA ALA A 192 -1.11 5.79 -22.61
C ALA A 192 0.15 6.07 -23.44
N ARG A 193 1.22 6.55 -22.80
CA ARG A 193 2.52 6.77 -23.44
C ARG A 193 3.29 5.48 -23.65
N PHE A 194 2.91 4.40 -22.97
CA PHE A 194 3.62 3.13 -22.99
C PHE A 194 2.93 2.11 -23.91
N PRO A 195 3.69 1.27 -24.63
CA PRO A 195 3.10 0.20 -25.43
C PRO A 195 2.45 -0.89 -24.57
N GLN A 196 1.57 -1.68 -25.19
CA GLN A 196 1.06 -2.90 -24.59
C GLN A 196 2.21 -3.81 -24.13
N TYR A 197 2.02 -4.52 -23.02
CA TYR A 197 3.00 -5.40 -22.37
C TYR A 197 4.22 -4.66 -21.80
N THR A 198 4.13 -3.35 -21.61
CA THR A 198 5.14 -2.63 -20.83
C THR A 198 5.12 -3.12 -19.39
N GLU A 199 6.28 -3.54 -18.90
CA GLU A 199 6.51 -3.90 -17.50
C GLU A 199 7.04 -2.68 -16.72
N PHE A 200 6.70 -2.61 -15.44
CA PHE A 200 7.17 -1.58 -14.50
C PHE A 200 8.05 -2.23 -13.43
N PRO A 201 9.33 -2.51 -13.73
CA PRO A 201 10.21 -3.27 -12.85
C PRO A 201 10.47 -2.59 -11.50
N GLU A 202 10.43 -1.27 -11.42
CA GLU A 202 10.57 -0.52 -10.17
C GLU A 202 9.38 -0.76 -9.22
N ALA A 203 8.18 -0.88 -9.77
CA ALA A 203 6.99 -1.23 -8.99
C ALA A 203 7.08 -2.69 -8.51
N VAL A 204 7.52 -3.61 -9.37
CA VAL A 204 7.79 -5.01 -8.99
C VAL A 204 8.84 -5.08 -7.86
N GLU A 205 9.91 -4.28 -7.94
CA GLU A 205 10.94 -4.22 -6.91
C GLU A 205 10.38 -3.78 -5.56
N ALA A 206 9.55 -2.73 -5.52
CA ALA A 206 8.94 -2.25 -4.28
C ALA A 206 8.00 -3.30 -3.65
N MET A 207 7.19 -3.95 -4.48
CA MET A 207 6.31 -5.05 -4.04
C MET A 207 7.10 -6.23 -3.49
N TRP A 208 8.15 -6.65 -4.19
CA TRP A 208 9.01 -7.74 -3.74
C TRP A 208 9.71 -7.41 -2.42
N ARG A 209 10.26 -6.18 -2.27
CA ARG A 209 10.93 -5.75 -1.03
C ARG A 209 9.99 -5.62 0.15
N SER A 210 8.80 -5.04 -0.05
CA SER A 210 7.81 -4.90 1.03
C SER A 210 7.38 -6.27 1.54
N TYR A 211 7.03 -7.19 0.64
CA TYR A 211 6.66 -8.56 0.99
C TYR A 211 7.80 -9.32 1.66
N GLY A 212 9.01 -9.25 1.08
CA GLY A 212 10.21 -9.88 1.64
C GLY A 212 10.54 -9.36 3.05
N TYR A 213 10.39 -8.06 3.30
CA TYR A 213 10.55 -7.49 4.62
C TYR A 213 9.49 -8.00 5.62
N MET A 214 8.22 -8.05 5.21
CA MET A 214 7.12 -8.50 6.08
C MET A 214 7.32 -9.94 6.55
N PHE A 215 7.74 -10.83 5.66
CA PHE A 215 7.94 -12.26 5.98
C PHE A 215 9.38 -12.65 6.29
N ASP A 216 10.33 -11.70 6.37
CA ASP A 216 11.77 -12.01 6.53
C ASP A 216 12.22 -13.07 5.49
N GLU A 217 11.70 -12.89 4.27
CA GLU A 217 12.03 -13.69 3.09
C GLU A 217 13.03 -12.92 2.23
N GLN A 218 14.21 -13.51 2.04
CA GLN A 218 15.19 -13.07 1.05
C GLN A 218 15.23 -14.07 -0.10
N LYS A 219 14.10 -14.23 -0.80
CA LYS A 219 14.06 -15.04 -2.03
C LYS A 219 14.57 -14.17 -3.17
N GLU A 220 15.56 -14.64 -3.93
CA GLU A 220 15.99 -13.97 -5.17
C GLU A 220 14.90 -14.00 -6.25
N ASP A 221 13.99 -14.97 -6.16
CA ASP A 221 12.88 -15.13 -7.10
C ASP A 221 11.79 -14.08 -6.88
N ARG A 222 11.40 -13.42 -7.98
CA ARG A 222 10.31 -12.43 -8.06
C ARG A 222 9.03 -13.04 -8.62
N TRP A 223 8.98 -14.36 -8.77
CA TRP A 223 7.80 -15.06 -9.22
C TRP A 223 6.61 -14.76 -8.30
N GLY A 224 5.47 -14.41 -8.92
CA GLY A 224 4.26 -13.98 -8.22
C GLY A 224 4.10 -12.47 -8.09
N PHE A 225 5.11 -11.66 -8.40
CA PHE A 225 4.97 -10.21 -8.49
C PHE A 225 4.89 -9.76 -9.96
N LYS A 226 3.90 -8.94 -10.30
CA LYS A 226 3.79 -8.34 -11.64
C LYS A 226 3.31 -6.90 -11.54
N ALA A 227 3.82 -6.03 -12.39
CA ALA A 227 3.27 -4.70 -12.63
C ALA A 227 3.45 -4.41 -14.12
N GLN A 228 2.36 -4.43 -14.90
CA GLN A 228 2.45 -4.29 -16.35
C GLN A 228 1.15 -3.82 -16.99
N LEU A 229 1.24 -3.38 -18.25
CA LEU A 229 0.09 -3.14 -19.11
C LEU A 229 -0.30 -4.41 -19.88
N LEU A 230 -1.44 -5.03 -19.59
CA LEU A 230 -1.88 -6.23 -20.35
C LEU A 230 -2.50 -5.85 -21.71
N HIS A 231 -3.15 -4.69 -21.75
CA HIS A 231 -3.72 -4.03 -22.93
C HIS A 231 -3.33 -2.54 -22.85
N PRO A 232 -3.48 -1.74 -23.93
CA PRO A 232 -3.27 -0.30 -23.85
C PRO A 232 -4.04 0.29 -22.65
N ASN A 233 -3.32 1.01 -21.78
CA ASN A 233 -3.81 1.62 -20.54
C ASN A 233 -4.34 0.66 -19.46
N TYR A 234 -4.35 -0.66 -19.70
CA TYR A 234 -4.87 -1.65 -18.74
C TYR A 234 -3.76 -2.14 -17.81
N LEU A 235 -3.58 -1.38 -16.73
CA LEU A 235 -2.60 -1.68 -15.69
C LEU A 235 -3.07 -2.84 -14.81
N VAL A 236 -2.17 -3.80 -14.59
CA VAL A 236 -2.35 -4.92 -13.67
C VAL A 236 -1.17 -4.98 -12.72
N LEU A 237 -1.46 -5.12 -11.42
CA LEU A 237 -0.45 -5.49 -10.43
C LEU A 237 -0.86 -6.79 -9.74
N ASP A 238 0.04 -7.77 -9.69
CA ASP A 238 -0.15 -9.04 -8.98
C ASP A 238 0.89 -9.17 -7.85
N CYS A 239 0.51 -9.87 -6.78
CA CYS A 239 1.39 -10.25 -5.68
C CYS A 239 1.16 -11.72 -5.26
N PRO A 240 2.04 -12.33 -4.44
CA PRO A 240 1.89 -13.70 -4.01
C PRO A 240 0.53 -14.01 -3.34
N GLY A 241 -0.12 -15.07 -3.81
CA GLY A 241 -1.41 -15.56 -3.33
C GLY A 241 -2.23 -16.19 -4.47
N ASP A 242 -3.51 -16.46 -4.23
CA ASP A 242 -4.43 -17.02 -5.22
C ASP A 242 -5.15 -15.91 -5.99
N ALA A 243 -4.60 -15.53 -7.15
CA ALA A 243 -5.10 -14.43 -7.98
C ALA A 243 -5.23 -13.11 -7.20
N CYS A 244 -4.20 -12.77 -6.43
CA CYS A 244 -4.14 -11.59 -5.57
C CYS A 244 -3.54 -10.40 -6.33
N GLY A 245 -4.38 -9.46 -6.75
CA GLY A 245 -3.93 -8.33 -7.55
C GLY A 245 -4.93 -7.19 -7.62
N VAL A 246 -4.50 -6.09 -8.24
CA VAL A 246 -5.38 -4.99 -8.66
C VAL A 246 -5.48 -4.96 -10.17
N HIS A 247 -6.70 -4.75 -10.65
CA HIS A 247 -7.06 -4.69 -12.06
C HIS A 247 -8.07 -3.58 -12.28
N GLN A 248 -8.08 -2.99 -13.47
CA GLN A 248 -9.13 -2.04 -13.82
C GLN A 248 -10.48 -2.75 -13.95
N SER A 249 -11.57 -2.13 -13.49
CA SER A 249 -12.94 -2.68 -13.61
C SER A 249 -13.39 -2.81 -15.07
N HIS A 250 -12.78 -2.03 -15.96
CA HIS A 250 -13.03 -2.00 -17.39
C HIS A 250 -11.70 -2.03 -18.15
N HIS A 251 -11.70 -2.44 -19.42
CA HIS A 251 -10.49 -2.65 -20.22
C HIS A 251 -9.74 -1.38 -20.67
N GLY A 252 -9.62 -0.34 -19.82
CA GLY A 252 -8.76 0.82 -20.09
C GLY A 252 -9.07 1.56 -21.40
N GLU A 253 -10.33 1.53 -21.85
CA GLU A 253 -10.70 1.81 -23.24
C GLU A 253 -10.42 3.25 -23.69
N ARG A 254 -10.24 4.19 -22.76
CA ARG A 254 -10.07 5.62 -23.05
C ARG A 254 -8.86 6.21 -22.31
N PRO A 255 -7.82 6.67 -23.03
CA PRO A 255 -6.62 7.24 -22.42
C PRO A 255 -6.84 8.63 -21.81
N ASP A 256 -7.90 9.33 -22.22
CA ASP A 256 -8.25 10.68 -21.79
C ASP A 256 -9.18 10.71 -20.56
N ARG A 257 -9.59 9.54 -20.07
CA ARG A 257 -10.47 9.37 -18.92
C ARG A 257 -9.78 8.51 -17.87
N GLY A 258 -10.02 8.81 -16.61
CA GLY A 258 -9.64 7.92 -15.51
C GLY A 258 -10.35 6.57 -15.59
N SER A 259 -9.89 5.63 -14.77
CA SER A 259 -10.46 4.29 -14.69
C SER A 259 -10.58 3.86 -13.24
N GLU A 260 -11.70 3.24 -12.90
CA GLU A 260 -11.81 2.49 -11.65
C GLU A 260 -10.85 1.29 -11.68
N PHE A 261 -10.26 0.98 -10.53
CA PHE A 261 -9.58 -0.28 -10.28
C PHE A 261 -10.10 -0.91 -9.00
N THR A 262 -10.11 -2.24 -8.98
CA THR A 262 -10.52 -3.05 -7.85
C THR A 262 -9.54 -4.19 -7.68
N CYS A 263 -9.57 -4.81 -6.51
CA CYS A 263 -8.73 -5.95 -6.22
C CYS A 263 -9.49 -7.27 -6.32
N HIS A 264 -8.74 -8.35 -6.52
CA HIS A 264 -9.23 -9.72 -6.43
C HIS A 264 -8.47 -10.45 -5.30
N ASN A 265 -9.20 -11.13 -4.41
CA ASN A 265 -8.65 -12.01 -3.35
C ASN A 265 -7.56 -11.40 -2.44
N LEU A 266 -7.73 -10.18 -1.93
CA LEU A 266 -6.82 -9.65 -0.90
C LEU A 266 -7.27 -10.11 0.49
N ASP A 267 -6.70 -11.23 0.93
CA ASP A 267 -7.08 -11.89 2.18
C ASP A 267 -6.24 -11.41 3.38
N SER A 268 -5.08 -10.79 3.12
CA SER A 268 -4.13 -10.38 4.17
C SER A 268 -3.65 -8.94 4.06
N ALA A 269 -3.31 -8.35 5.22
CA ALA A 269 -2.67 -7.04 5.31
C ALA A 269 -1.38 -6.98 4.49
N ALA A 270 -0.64 -8.10 4.42
CA ALA A 270 0.58 -8.21 3.64
C ALA A 270 0.35 -7.97 2.15
N GLN A 271 -0.71 -8.56 1.57
CA GLN A 271 -1.03 -8.39 0.15
C GLN A 271 -1.45 -6.95 -0.16
N GLN A 272 -2.26 -6.34 0.70
CA GLN A 272 -2.66 -4.94 0.54
C GLN A 272 -1.45 -4.00 0.58
N LEU A 273 -0.58 -4.13 1.59
CA LEU A 273 0.63 -3.30 1.72
C LEU A 273 1.61 -3.52 0.56
N THR A 274 1.70 -4.76 0.08
CA THR A 274 2.50 -5.10 -1.10
C THR A 274 1.99 -4.33 -2.31
N LEU A 275 0.71 -4.45 -2.66
CA LEU A 275 0.15 -3.78 -3.84
C LEU A 275 0.21 -2.25 -3.71
N LEU A 276 -0.01 -1.70 -2.51
CA LEU A 276 0.16 -0.28 -2.23
C LEU A 276 1.60 0.20 -2.51
N SER A 277 2.62 -0.59 -2.20
CA SER A 277 4.02 -0.23 -2.51
C SER A 277 4.27 -0.14 -4.02
N GLY A 278 3.67 -1.02 -4.82
CA GLY A 278 3.73 -0.96 -6.28
C GLY A 278 3.01 0.27 -6.83
N LEU A 279 1.79 0.54 -6.36
CA LEU A 279 1.03 1.74 -6.73
C LEU A 279 1.76 3.03 -6.36
N ALA A 280 2.41 3.05 -5.20
CA ALA A 280 3.21 4.18 -4.73
C ALA A 280 4.39 4.51 -5.66
N VAL A 281 5.10 3.48 -6.13
CA VAL A 281 6.17 3.69 -7.14
C VAL A 281 5.60 4.18 -8.46
N LEU A 282 4.49 3.61 -8.94
CA LEU A 282 3.87 4.07 -10.18
C LEU A 282 3.40 5.54 -10.08
N HIS A 283 2.87 5.92 -8.93
CA HIS A 283 2.55 7.32 -8.62
C HIS A 283 3.81 8.20 -8.71
N ASP A 284 4.91 7.79 -8.08
CA ASP A 284 6.18 8.53 -8.12
C ASP A 284 6.73 8.69 -9.54
N LEU A 285 6.70 7.63 -10.34
CA LEU A 285 7.13 7.65 -11.75
C LEU A 285 6.28 8.62 -12.58
N ALA A 286 4.96 8.50 -12.50
CA ALA A 286 4.04 9.39 -13.20
C ALA A 286 4.23 10.85 -12.79
N ARG A 287 4.41 11.11 -11.49
CA ARG A 287 4.65 12.45 -10.96
C ARG A 287 5.95 13.06 -11.46
N LYS A 288 7.02 12.25 -11.53
CA LYS A 288 8.35 12.64 -12.01
C LYS A 288 8.35 12.94 -13.51
N ASP A 289 7.59 12.18 -14.30
CA ASP A 289 7.42 12.37 -15.75
C ASP A 289 6.49 13.54 -16.11
N GLY A 290 5.97 14.24 -15.10
CA GLY A 290 5.07 15.37 -15.29
C GLY A 290 3.72 14.94 -15.85
N ALA A 291 3.16 13.83 -15.36
CA ALA A 291 1.77 13.47 -15.62
C ALA A 291 0.87 14.68 -15.30
N ARG A 292 0.13 15.11 -16.32
CA ARG A 292 -0.72 16.29 -16.33
C ARG A 292 -1.94 16.05 -17.16
#